data_AF-A0A7J3D4F0-F1
#
_entry.id   AF-A0A7J3D4F0-F1
#
_cell.length_a   1.000
_cell.length_b   1.000
_cell.length_c   1.000
_cell.angle_alpha   90.00
_cell.angle_beta   90.00
_cell.angle_gamma   90.00
#
_symmetry.space_group_name_H-M   'P 1'
#
loop_
_entity.id
_entity.type
_entity.pdbx_description
1 polymer ?
#
loop_
_entity_poly.entity_id
_entity_poly.type
_entity_poly.pdbx_seq_one_letter_code
_entity_poly.pdbx_strand_id
1 'polypeptide(L)'
;YSNSMFIEQRGLDVTERVRNAFLSVFGEGNDVAILIPGDHDDLDSTILCEALNYLTKSAKLKKPQIVIGPTHDGGAYLLGLNRYTTLHCINNLQDTYRVCYNVISYARSHSIPYKILDARMDVDDLDDVLRVAARKRKLNTYTENYLKKLLKTKKLFPVNRYSLSVIVPTLNEENWVRRALTSIRRQSVDSEVIVVDGGSADNTLHLVADLADKVVILGEASRKTQENIGAYAARGEILLFLHADMFLPQGSLAKVIEAFKDRSVAAGSLDAFFDVYKTRYTFTRCVRQIMIRLFNIHGVGAAFCIRRNIFYQLGGFDENFMEEAVALSKRIRRVGRLIKINAPVIVSARRFEKKGYIRTMIIWALTVLLTLIGCRSTWLERKFWKGLNKKS
;
A
#
# COMPACT_ATOMS: atom_id res chain seq x y z
N TYR A 1 -29.81 9.29 25.12
CA TYR A 1 -28.87 8.19 25.44
C TYR A 1 -29.61 6.93 25.91
N SER A 2 -30.74 6.55 25.29
CA SER A 2 -31.61 5.46 25.78
C SER A 2 -31.35 4.08 25.16
N ASN A 3 -30.43 3.95 24.20
CA ASN A 3 -30.10 2.69 23.50
C ASN A 3 -28.60 2.32 23.58
N SER A 4 -27.89 2.74 24.64
CA SER A 4 -26.49 2.34 24.83
C SER A 4 -26.42 1.12 25.74
N MET A 5 -25.80 0.04 25.25
CA MET A 5 -25.48 -1.15 26.03
C MET A 5 -23.96 -1.26 26.18
N PHE A 6 -23.51 -1.57 27.39
CA PHE A 6 -22.11 -1.84 27.68
C PHE A 6 -21.91 -3.36 27.71
N ILE A 7 -21.04 -3.86 26.84
CA ILE A 7 -20.67 -5.27 26.77
C ILE A 7 -19.17 -5.35 27.04
N GLU A 8 -18.79 -6.25 27.95
CA GLU A 8 -17.38 -6.58 28.17
C GLU A 8 -16.79 -7.24 26.91
N GLN A 9 -15.67 -6.73 26.41
CA GLN A 9 -14.98 -7.33 25.28
C GLN A 9 -14.33 -8.65 25.69
N ARG A 10 -14.66 -9.73 24.98
CA ARG A 10 -14.14 -11.08 25.25
C ARG A 10 -13.26 -11.56 24.09
N GLY A 11 -12.17 -12.24 24.39
CA GLY A 11 -11.26 -12.84 23.42
C GLY A 11 -9.79 -12.71 23.82
N LEU A 12 -8.98 -13.69 23.44
CA LEU A 12 -7.57 -13.81 23.80
C LEU A 12 -6.71 -12.73 23.13
N ASP A 13 -7.11 -12.28 21.94
CA ASP A 13 -6.41 -11.27 21.16
C ASP A 13 -7.36 -10.22 20.56
N VAL A 14 -6.79 -9.22 19.86
CA VAL A 14 -7.57 -8.16 19.20
C VAL A 14 -8.53 -8.73 18.15
N THR A 15 -8.09 -9.73 17.39
CA THR A 15 -8.90 -10.37 16.35
C THR A 15 -10.16 -10.99 16.94
N GLU A 16 -10.00 -11.75 18.01
CA GLU A 16 -11.09 -12.44 18.69
C GLU A 16 -12.04 -11.43 19.36
N ARG A 17 -11.50 -10.38 19.99
CA ARG A 17 -12.32 -9.31 20.58
C ARG A 17 -13.17 -8.58 19.53
N VAL A 18 -12.57 -8.18 18.41
CA VAL A 18 -13.27 -7.53 17.30
C VAL A 18 -14.34 -8.46 16.74
N ARG A 19 -13.99 -9.72 16.48
CA ARG A 19 -14.92 -10.73 15.97
C ARG A 19 -16.12 -10.93 16.91
N ASN A 20 -15.87 -11.07 18.21
CA ASN A 20 -16.91 -11.28 19.21
C ASN A 20 -17.84 -10.06 19.34
N ALA A 21 -17.31 -8.84 19.21
CA ALA A 21 -18.14 -7.63 19.17
C ALA A 21 -19.12 -7.63 17.99
N PHE A 22 -18.66 -8.01 16.78
CA PHE A 22 -19.55 -8.16 15.62
C PHE A 22 -20.58 -9.28 15.83
N LEU A 23 -20.18 -10.41 16.43
CA LEU A 23 -21.09 -11.52 16.74
C LEU A 23 -22.22 -11.09 17.68
N SER A 24 -21.93 -10.29 18.71
CA SER A 24 -22.95 -9.76 19.60
C SER A 24 -23.98 -8.90 18.85
N VAL A 25 -23.51 -7.95 18.02
CA VAL A 25 -24.40 -7.07 17.26
C VAL A 25 -25.27 -7.85 16.27
N PHE A 26 -24.69 -8.82 15.54
CA PHE A 26 -25.45 -9.67 14.62
C PHE A 26 -26.38 -10.64 15.35
N GLY A 27 -26.01 -11.12 16.54
CA GLY A 27 -26.82 -12.01 17.38
C GLY A 27 -28.11 -11.36 17.88
N GLU A 28 -28.13 -10.03 18.01
CA GLU A 28 -29.33 -9.23 18.34
C GLU A 28 -30.27 -9.03 17.14
N GLY A 29 -29.94 -9.59 15.97
CA GLY A 29 -30.75 -9.47 14.76
C GLY A 29 -30.47 -8.22 13.92
N ASN A 30 -29.40 -7.48 14.22
CA ASN A 30 -28.98 -6.36 13.38
C ASN A 30 -28.40 -6.85 12.05
N ASP A 31 -28.76 -6.19 10.96
CA ASP A 31 -28.26 -6.52 9.62
C ASP A 31 -26.91 -5.86 9.29
N VAL A 32 -26.58 -4.79 10.03
CA VAL A 32 -25.42 -3.94 9.83
C VAL A 32 -24.74 -3.71 11.16
N ALA A 33 -23.42 -3.82 11.18
CA ALA A 33 -22.59 -3.54 12.34
C ALA A 33 -21.41 -2.66 11.90
N ILE A 34 -21.08 -1.67 12.71
CA ILE A 34 -19.90 -0.82 12.52
C ILE A 34 -19.09 -0.86 13.81
N LEU A 35 -17.81 -1.16 13.66
CA LEU A 35 -16.82 -1.12 14.72
C LEU A 35 -15.93 0.11 14.54
N ILE A 36 -15.76 0.84 15.63
CA ILE A 36 -14.95 2.05 15.72
C ILE A 36 -13.95 1.84 16.88
N PRO A 37 -12.64 1.76 16.61
CA PRO A 37 -11.62 1.74 17.64
C PRO A 37 -11.58 3.05 18.46
N GLY A 38 -11.15 2.95 19.72
CA GLY A 38 -11.20 4.07 20.68
C GLY A 38 -10.05 5.08 20.56
N ASP A 39 -9.15 4.90 19.60
CA ASP A 39 -7.90 5.63 19.37
C ASP A 39 -8.02 6.72 18.28
N HIS A 40 -9.23 7.17 17.98
CA HIS A 40 -9.50 8.17 16.93
C HIS A 40 -10.18 9.44 17.48
N ASP A 41 -9.65 10.61 17.09
CA ASP A 41 -10.03 11.92 17.63
C ASP A 41 -11.12 12.66 16.85
N ASP A 42 -11.31 12.33 15.57
CA ASP A 42 -12.06 13.17 14.61
C ASP A 42 -13.05 12.39 13.74
N LEU A 43 -13.80 11.47 14.36
CA LEU A 43 -14.92 10.79 13.71
C LEU A 43 -16.20 11.61 13.86
N ASP A 44 -16.64 12.21 12.75
CA ASP A 44 -17.90 12.93 12.70
C ASP A 44 -19.07 12.04 12.26
N SER A 45 -20.29 12.55 12.43
CA SER A 45 -21.51 11.86 12.01
C SER A 45 -21.57 11.64 10.49
N THR A 46 -20.86 12.44 9.70
CA THR A 46 -20.87 12.33 8.23
C THR A 46 -20.21 11.03 7.78
N ILE A 47 -19.05 10.70 8.37
CA ILE A 47 -18.33 9.45 8.11
C ILE A 47 -19.20 8.24 8.47
N LEU A 48 -19.85 8.29 9.64
CA LEU A 48 -20.73 7.21 10.11
C LEU A 48 -21.95 7.06 9.21
N CYS A 49 -22.59 8.17 8.83
CA CYS A 49 -23.70 8.17 7.89
C CYS A 49 -23.29 7.63 6.52
N GLU A 50 -22.11 7.97 6.02
CA GLU A 50 -21.58 7.47 4.75
C GLU A 50 -21.37 5.95 4.78
N ALA A 51 -20.78 5.44 5.86
CA ALA A 51 -20.58 4.01 6.07
C ALA A 51 -21.91 3.25 6.17
N LEU A 52 -22.83 3.73 7.02
CA LEU A 52 -24.16 3.15 7.19
C LEU A 52 -24.94 3.15 5.87
N ASN A 53 -25.00 4.29 5.18
CA ASN A 53 -25.72 4.41 3.91
C ASN A 53 -25.21 3.43 2.85
N TYR A 54 -23.90 3.16 2.81
CA TYR A 54 -23.35 2.15 1.91
C TYR A 54 -23.83 0.75 2.30
N LEU A 55 -23.72 0.37 3.57
CA LEU A 55 -24.06 -0.98 4.07
C LEU A 55 -25.57 -1.28 4.03
N THR A 56 -26.41 -0.30 4.38
CA THR A 56 -27.87 -0.47 4.43
C THR A 56 -28.49 -0.61 3.04
N LYS A 57 -27.89 0.01 2.01
CA LYS A 57 -28.37 -0.11 0.62
C LYS A 57 -28.41 -1.57 0.14
N SER A 58 -27.43 -2.39 0.51
CA SER A 58 -27.42 -3.82 0.13
C SER A 58 -27.93 -4.77 1.20
N ALA A 59 -28.09 -4.31 2.45
CA ALA A 59 -28.75 -5.10 3.49
C ALA A 59 -30.16 -5.51 3.03
N LYS A 60 -30.93 -4.58 2.40
CA LYS A 60 -32.24 -4.86 1.80
C LYS A 60 -32.23 -5.93 0.71
N LEU A 61 -31.10 -6.10 0.03
CA LEU A 61 -30.90 -7.05 -1.07
C LEU A 61 -30.25 -8.37 -0.60
N LYS A 62 -30.05 -8.55 0.71
CA LYS A 62 -29.35 -9.71 1.30
C LYS A 62 -27.96 -9.99 0.70
N LYS A 63 -27.26 -8.96 0.22
CA LYS A 63 -25.91 -9.09 -0.37
C LYS A 63 -24.83 -8.62 0.62
N PRO A 64 -23.71 -9.36 0.75
CA PRO A 64 -22.60 -8.97 1.61
C PRO A 64 -21.87 -7.74 1.06
N GLN A 65 -21.42 -6.88 1.96
CA GLN A 65 -20.67 -5.65 1.70
C GLN A 65 -19.77 -5.31 2.89
N ILE A 66 -18.69 -4.60 2.59
CA ILE A 66 -17.70 -4.17 3.56
C ILE A 66 -17.43 -2.67 3.40
N VAL A 67 -17.31 -1.94 4.50
CA VAL A 67 -16.79 -0.57 4.53
C VAL A 67 -15.55 -0.55 5.39
N ILE A 68 -14.49 0.10 4.92
CA ILE A 68 -13.27 0.28 5.71
C ILE A 68 -12.86 1.75 5.70
N GLY A 69 -12.59 2.29 6.88
CA GLY A 69 -11.93 3.56 7.10
C GLY A 69 -10.45 3.30 7.38
N PRO A 70 -9.54 3.52 6.41
CA PRO A 70 -8.13 3.20 6.59
C PRO A 70 -7.42 4.24 7.48
N THR A 71 -6.52 3.79 8.33
CA THR A 71 -5.56 4.69 8.99
C THR A 71 -4.32 4.86 8.12
N HIS A 72 -3.51 5.86 8.44
CA HIS A 72 -2.32 6.16 7.65
C HIS A 72 -1.18 5.16 7.87
N ASP A 73 -1.20 4.36 8.93
CA ASP A 73 -0.18 3.37 9.28
C ASP A 73 -0.51 1.93 8.82
N GLY A 74 -1.64 1.76 8.11
CA GLY A 74 -2.11 0.48 7.58
C GLY A 74 -3.20 -0.20 8.43
N GLY A 75 -3.52 0.35 9.60
CA GLY A 75 -4.67 -0.01 10.43
C GLY A 75 -6.01 0.46 9.87
N ALA A 76 -7.06 0.44 10.70
CA ALA A 76 -8.39 0.90 10.31
C ALA A 76 -9.13 1.59 11.46
N TYR A 77 -9.61 2.81 11.23
CA TYR A 77 -10.40 3.59 12.18
C TYR A 77 -11.88 3.23 12.20
N LEU A 78 -12.31 2.50 11.17
CA LEU A 78 -13.69 2.04 11.03
C LEU A 78 -13.70 0.76 10.22
N LEU A 79 -14.39 -0.26 10.74
CA LEU A 79 -14.74 -1.46 9.98
C LEU A 79 -16.26 -1.64 10.05
N GLY A 80 -16.89 -1.63 8.88
CA GLY A 80 -18.34 -1.79 8.75
C GLY A 80 -18.66 -3.05 7.94
N LEU A 81 -19.56 -3.87 8.47
CA LEU A 81 -19.99 -5.13 7.87
C LEU A 81 -21.51 -5.17 7.79
N ASN A 82 -22.03 -5.72 6.69
CA ASN A 82 -23.41 -6.19 6.66
C ASN A 82 -23.41 -7.71 6.50
N ARG A 83 -24.16 -8.41 7.35
CA ARG A 83 -24.22 -9.88 7.44
C ARG A 83 -23.02 -10.58 8.11
N TYR A 84 -23.38 -11.67 8.79
CA TYR A 84 -22.48 -12.65 9.39
C TYR A 84 -21.45 -13.24 8.41
N THR A 85 -21.80 -13.41 7.13
CA THR A 85 -20.92 -14.04 6.13
C THR A 85 -19.66 -13.23 5.84
N THR A 86 -19.64 -11.94 6.16
CA THR A 86 -18.47 -11.07 5.96
C THR A 86 -17.47 -11.12 7.12
N LEU A 87 -17.83 -11.77 8.24
CA LEU A 87 -17.04 -11.83 9.47
C LEU A 87 -15.65 -12.44 9.25
N HIS A 88 -15.49 -13.32 8.26
CA HIS A 88 -14.21 -13.95 7.94
C HIS A 88 -13.14 -12.96 7.43
N CYS A 89 -13.52 -11.73 7.03
CA CYS A 89 -12.55 -10.68 6.70
C CYS A 89 -11.70 -10.22 7.89
N ILE A 90 -12.13 -10.55 9.11
CA ILE A 90 -11.49 -10.18 10.38
C ILE A 90 -10.41 -11.22 10.75
N ASN A 91 -10.26 -12.34 10.05
CA ASN A 91 -9.25 -13.32 10.41
C ASN A 91 -7.84 -12.70 10.32
N ASN A 92 -7.06 -12.80 11.40
CA ASN A 92 -5.69 -12.27 11.56
C ASN A 92 -5.57 -10.73 11.53
N LEU A 93 -6.25 -10.03 12.45
CA LEU A 93 -6.04 -8.59 12.70
C LEU A 93 -4.84 -8.28 13.63
N GLN A 94 -4.06 -9.28 14.04
CA GLN A 94 -2.96 -9.07 15.00
C GLN A 94 -1.83 -8.17 14.44
N ASP A 95 -1.67 -8.11 13.12
CA ASP A 95 -0.73 -7.21 12.45
C ASP A 95 -1.44 -5.89 12.08
N THR A 96 -1.31 -4.86 12.92
CA THR A 96 -2.00 -3.57 12.77
C THR A 96 -1.85 -2.97 11.36
N TYR A 97 -0.63 -2.97 10.81
CA TYR A 97 -0.30 -2.43 9.49
C TYR A 97 -0.84 -3.26 8.30
N ARG A 98 -1.46 -4.42 8.56
CA ARG A 98 -2.04 -5.30 7.53
C ARG A 98 -3.56 -5.33 7.56
N VAL A 99 -4.21 -4.68 8.53
CA VAL A 99 -5.68 -4.75 8.68
C VAL A 99 -6.38 -4.33 7.39
N CYS A 100 -6.03 -3.16 6.85
CA CYS A 100 -6.62 -2.70 5.59
C CYS A 100 -6.35 -3.64 4.42
N TYR A 101 -5.10 -4.09 4.29
CA TYR A 101 -4.71 -5.03 3.25
C TYR A 101 -5.53 -6.33 3.33
N ASN A 102 -5.59 -6.95 4.51
CA ASN A 102 -6.27 -8.23 4.74
C ASN A 102 -7.76 -8.13 4.42
N VAL A 103 -8.44 -7.07 4.88
CA VAL A 103 -9.87 -6.86 4.63
C VAL A 103 -10.14 -6.63 3.14
N ILE A 104 -9.34 -5.80 2.46
CA ILE A 104 -9.50 -5.53 1.03
C ILE A 104 -9.20 -6.77 0.19
N SER A 105 -8.15 -7.52 0.51
CA SER A 105 -7.79 -8.75 -0.20
C SER A 105 -8.84 -9.85 0.01
N TYR A 106 -9.42 -9.95 1.21
CA TYR A 106 -10.57 -10.83 1.46
C TYR A 106 -11.78 -10.44 0.60
N ALA A 107 -12.14 -9.15 0.59
CA ALA A 107 -13.27 -8.66 -0.19
C ALA A 107 -13.10 -8.95 -1.69
N ARG A 108 -11.90 -8.71 -2.23
CA ARG A 108 -11.57 -8.97 -3.64
C ARG A 108 -11.63 -10.45 -4.01
N SER A 109 -11.02 -11.31 -3.21
CA SER A 109 -10.98 -12.76 -3.45
C SER A 109 -12.37 -13.41 -3.45
N HIS A 110 -13.31 -12.84 -2.67
CA HIS A 110 -14.69 -13.33 -2.58
C HIS A 110 -15.67 -12.53 -3.45
N SER A 111 -15.19 -11.58 -4.26
CA SER A 111 -16.02 -10.68 -5.08
C SER A 111 -17.10 -9.93 -4.28
N ILE A 112 -16.80 -9.61 -3.02
CA ILE A 112 -17.67 -8.84 -2.12
C ILE A 112 -17.48 -7.35 -2.44
N PRO A 113 -18.54 -6.59 -2.75
CA PRO A 113 -18.45 -5.15 -2.92
C PRO A 113 -17.96 -4.48 -1.63
N TYR A 114 -16.98 -3.59 -1.75
CA TYR A 114 -16.45 -2.86 -0.62
C TYR A 114 -16.29 -1.37 -0.94
N LYS A 115 -16.30 -0.55 0.12
CA LYS A 115 -16.00 0.88 0.06
C LYS A 115 -14.85 1.22 1.00
N ILE A 116 -13.90 1.98 0.48
CA ILE A 116 -12.80 2.56 1.26
C ILE A 116 -13.17 4.02 1.49
N LEU A 117 -13.26 4.44 2.75
CA LEU A 117 -13.47 5.84 3.13
C LEU A 117 -12.14 6.60 3.08
N ASP A 118 -12.19 7.92 3.24
CA ASP A 118 -10.97 8.72 3.27
C ASP A 118 -10.06 8.30 4.42
N ALA A 119 -8.76 8.18 4.13
CA ALA A 119 -7.77 7.82 5.13
C ALA A 119 -7.65 8.90 6.20
N ARG A 120 -7.56 8.47 7.46
CA ARG A 120 -7.38 9.34 8.63
C ARG A 120 -6.13 8.93 9.40
N MET A 121 -5.62 9.81 10.25
CA MET A 121 -4.57 9.43 11.19
C MET A 121 -5.25 8.98 12.47
N ASP A 122 -4.82 7.86 13.00
CA ASP A 122 -4.98 7.40 14.38
C ASP A 122 -4.24 8.33 15.33
N VAL A 123 -4.48 8.10 16.62
CA VAL A 123 -3.69 8.67 17.72
C VAL A 123 -2.90 7.54 18.38
N ASP A 124 -1.76 7.19 17.78
CA ASP A 124 -0.90 6.12 18.29
C ASP A 124 0.27 6.67 19.11
N ASP A 125 0.75 7.85 18.74
CA ASP A 125 1.90 8.47 19.36
C ASP A 125 1.63 9.91 19.84
N LEU A 126 2.61 10.46 20.54
CA LEU A 126 2.49 11.81 21.10
C LEU A 126 2.39 12.87 20.00
N ASP A 127 2.96 12.66 18.81
CA ASP A 127 2.90 13.62 17.72
C ASP A 127 1.48 13.71 17.17
N ASP A 128 0.75 12.59 17.08
CA ASP A 128 -0.67 12.59 16.76
C ASP A 128 -1.46 13.43 17.78
N VAL A 129 -1.23 13.18 19.07
CA VAL A 129 -1.88 13.91 20.17
C VAL A 129 -1.61 15.43 20.09
N LEU A 130 -0.37 15.83 19.76
CA LEU A 130 -0.01 17.25 19.58
C LEU A 130 -0.64 17.87 18.34
N ARG A 131 -0.78 17.11 17.25
CA ARG A 131 -1.50 17.56 16.06
C ARG A 131 -2.99 17.77 16.36
N VAL A 132 -3.62 16.84 17.10
CA VAL A 132 -4.99 17.00 17.59
C VAL A 132 -5.11 18.30 18.41
N ALA A 133 -4.14 18.55 19.29
CA ALA A 133 -4.09 19.75 20.11
C ALA A 133 -4.00 21.05 19.28
N ALA A 134 -3.19 21.03 18.22
CA ALA A 134 -2.95 22.20 17.37
C ALA A 134 -4.18 22.60 16.51
N ARG A 135 -5.11 21.67 16.26
CA ARG A 135 -6.30 21.91 15.40
C ARG A 135 -7.37 22.83 16.01
N LYS A 136 -7.18 23.35 17.23
CA LYS A 136 -8.09 24.34 17.88
C LYS A 136 -9.59 23.98 17.83
N ARG A 137 -9.95 22.72 18.03
CA ARG A 137 -11.31 22.42 18.54
C ARG A 137 -11.35 22.77 20.03
N LYS A 138 -12.53 23.11 20.57
CA LYS A 138 -12.76 23.18 22.03
C LYS A 138 -12.44 21.81 22.62
N LEU A 139 -11.20 21.59 23.01
CA LEU A 139 -10.80 20.43 23.78
C LEU A 139 -11.46 20.56 25.16
N ASN A 140 -11.89 19.45 25.74
CA ASN A 140 -12.35 19.50 27.11
C ASN A 140 -11.17 19.85 28.04
N THR A 141 -11.48 20.42 29.21
CA THR A 141 -10.48 20.91 30.17
C THR A 141 -9.48 19.83 30.60
N TYR A 142 -9.93 18.57 30.63
CA TYR A 142 -9.08 17.43 30.99
C TYR A 142 -7.99 17.18 29.93
N THR A 143 -8.37 17.09 28.65
CA THR A 143 -7.44 16.90 27.53
C THR A 143 -6.45 18.05 27.43
N GLU A 144 -6.88 19.30 27.61
CA GLU A 144 -5.97 20.46 27.63
C GLU A 144 -4.92 20.39 28.75
N ASN A 145 -5.33 20.03 29.96
CA ASN A 145 -4.42 19.95 31.10
C ASN A 145 -3.40 18.81 30.94
N TYR A 146 -3.84 17.68 30.39
CA TYR A 146 -2.96 16.55 30.06
C TYR A 146 -1.92 16.92 29.00
N LEU A 147 -2.36 17.59 27.92
CA LEU A 147 -1.49 18.11 26.86
C LEU A 147 -0.45 19.11 27.38
N LYS A 148 -0.86 20.06 28.24
CA LYS A 148 0.03 21.04 28.88
C LYS A 148 1.10 20.35 29.74
N LYS A 149 0.74 19.25 30.43
CA LYS A 149 1.68 18.45 31.23
C LYS A 149 2.70 17.73 30.34
N LEU A 150 2.23 17.11 29.24
CA LEU A 150 3.06 16.42 28.25
C LEU A 150 4.04 17.35 27.52
N LEU A 151 3.58 18.53 27.11
CA LEU A 151 4.41 19.54 26.43
C LEU A 151 5.50 20.12 27.34
N LYS A 152 5.26 20.23 28.65
CA LYS A 152 6.26 20.70 29.63
C LYS A 152 7.43 19.73 29.81
N THR A 153 7.25 18.44 29.52
CA THR A 153 8.29 17.40 29.70
C THR A 153 9.39 17.41 28.63
N LYS A 154 9.38 18.36 27.67
CA LYS A 154 10.52 18.73 26.78
C LYS A 154 11.30 17.56 26.15
N LYS A 155 10.61 16.49 25.78
CA LYS A 155 11.17 15.41 24.98
C LYS A 155 10.79 15.76 23.53
N LEU A 156 11.71 16.42 22.81
CA LEU A 156 11.51 16.82 21.41
C LEU A 156 11.25 15.57 20.58
N PHE A 157 10.09 15.47 19.96
CA PHE A 157 9.74 14.36 19.08
C PHE A 157 9.30 14.83 17.69
N PRO A 158 9.49 14.00 16.65
CA PRO A 158 9.55 14.45 15.28
C PRO A 158 8.21 14.31 14.55
N VAL A 159 7.66 15.46 14.13
CA VAL A 159 6.65 15.63 13.06
C VAL A 159 6.89 14.62 11.92
N ASN A 160 5.81 14.01 11.35
CA ASN A 160 5.85 13.02 10.25
C ASN A 160 7.11 13.18 9.38
N ARG A 161 8.12 12.36 9.68
CA ARG A 161 9.52 12.70 9.42
C ARG A 161 9.90 12.59 7.94
N TYR A 162 9.13 11.82 7.19
CA TYR A 162 9.47 11.43 5.83
C TYR A 162 8.48 11.99 4.82
N SER A 163 8.97 12.74 3.83
CA SER A 163 8.16 13.10 2.65
C SER A 163 7.97 11.90 1.72
N LEU A 164 8.78 10.84 1.87
CA LEU A 164 8.89 9.73 0.94
C LEU A 164 9.21 8.42 1.69
N SER A 165 8.49 7.35 1.36
CA SER A 165 8.83 5.98 1.73
C SER A 165 9.21 5.16 0.49
N VAL A 166 10.35 4.49 0.55
CA VAL A 166 10.85 3.58 -0.49
C VAL A 166 10.57 2.15 -0.07
N ILE A 167 9.73 1.46 -0.86
CA ILE A 167 9.28 0.10 -0.62
C ILE A 167 10.06 -0.83 -1.54
N VAL A 168 10.77 -1.79 -0.94
CA VAL A 168 11.69 -2.69 -1.63
C VAL A 168 11.21 -4.14 -1.47
N PRO A 169 10.37 -4.64 -2.39
CA PRO A 169 10.01 -6.05 -2.41
C PRO A 169 11.24 -6.90 -2.75
N THR A 170 11.48 -7.96 -1.98
CA THR A 170 12.72 -8.72 -2.03
C THR A 170 12.46 -10.22 -1.89
N LEU A 171 13.17 -11.03 -2.67
CA LEU A 171 13.17 -12.49 -2.55
C LEU A 171 14.45 -13.07 -3.18
N ASN A 172 15.34 -13.60 -2.36
CA ASN A 172 16.62 -14.18 -2.78
C ASN A 172 17.45 -13.22 -3.66
N GLU A 173 17.76 -12.04 -3.11
CA GLU A 173 18.42 -10.93 -3.80
C GLU A 173 19.77 -10.56 -3.16
N GLU A 174 20.47 -11.50 -2.53
CA GLU A 174 21.73 -11.24 -1.81
C GLU A 174 22.79 -10.51 -2.66
N ASN A 175 22.77 -10.76 -3.97
CA ASN A 175 23.71 -10.15 -4.92
C ASN A 175 23.40 -8.69 -5.27
N TRP A 176 22.20 -8.20 -5.01
CA TRP A 176 21.73 -6.90 -5.51
C TRP A 176 21.17 -5.99 -4.42
N VAL A 177 20.51 -6.55 -3.41
CA VAL A 177 19.74 -5.80 -2.42
C VAL A 177 20.59 -4.77 -1.69
N ARG A 178 21.83 -5.13 -1.29
CA ARG A 178 22.72 -4.20 -0.59
C ARG A 178 23.06 -2.98 -1.44
N ARG A 179 23.27 -3.18 -2.75
CA ARG A 179 23.57 -2.08 -3.69
C ARG A 179 22.35 -1.17 -3.86
N ALA A 180 21.16 -1.75 -3.99
CA ALA A 180 19.91 -1.00 -4.10
C ALA A 180 19.69 -0.13 -2.85
N LEU A 181 19.75 -0.72 -1.65
CA LEU A 181 19.54 -0.01 -0.40
C LEU A 181 20.63 1.04 -0.12
N THR A 182 21.88 0.74 -0.42
CA THR A 182 22.98 1.73 -0.32
C THR A 182 22.73 2.93 -1.25
N SER A 183 22.18 2.70 -2.44
CA SER A 183 21.85 3.80 -3.38
C SER A 183 20.72 4.70 -2.88
N ILE A 184 19.78 4.16 -2.08
CA ILE A 184 18.74 4.92 -1.40
C ILE A 184 19.35 5.74 -0.26
N ARG A 185 20.18 5.12 0.59
CA ARG A 185 20.81 5.79 1.75
C ARG A 185 21.81 6.88 1.37
N ARG A 186 22.35 6.86 0.15
CA ARG A 186 23.25 7.90 -0.39
C ARG A 186 22.52 9.12 -0.97
N GLN A 187 21.19 9.15 -0.91
CA GLN A 187 20.42 10.28 -1.43
C GLN A 187 20.54 11.48 -0.49
N SER A 188 20.37 12.68 -1.04
CA SER A 188 20.48 13.94 -0.29
C SER A 188 19.23 14.28 0.54
N VAL A 189 18.19 13.44 0.44
CA VAL A 189 16.91 13.62 1.13
C VAL A 189 16.68 12.42 2.01
N ASP A 190 16.15 12.67 3.20
CA ASP A 190 15.79 11.60 4.12
C ASP A 190 14.54 10.87 3.62
N SER A 191 14.53 9.55 3.76
CA SER A 191 13.44 8.70 3.28
C SER A 191 13.35 7.44 4.12
N GLU A 192 12.12 7.04 4.40
CA GLU A 192 11.85 5.75 5.04
C GLU A 192 12.14 4.62 4.06
N VAL A 193 12.83 3.57 4.50
CA VAL A 193 13.15 2.39 3.69
C VAL A 193 12.50 1.17 4.31
N ILE A 194 11.52 0.62 3.59
CA ILE A 194 10.77 -0.57 4.01
C ILE A 194 11.12 -1.72 3.08
N VAL A 195 11.78 -2.73 3.62
CA VAL A 195 12.03 -3.99 2.91
C VAL A 195 10.91 -4.96 3.23
N VAL A 196 10.29 -5.53 2.21
CA VAL A 196 9.29 -6.59 2.38
C VAL A 196 9.81 -7.85 1.71
N ASP A 197 10.24 -8.79 2.55
CA ASP A 197 10.86 -10.03 2.15
C ASP A 197 9.82 -11.14 1.94
N GLY A 198 9.90 -11.83 0.80
CA GLY A 198 8.99 -12.89 0.41
C GLY A 198 9.32 -14.28 0.98
N GLY A 199 10.19 -14.39 1.98
CA GLY A 199 10.70 -15.65 2.51
C GLY A 199 12.03 -16.06 1.88
N SER A 200 13.00 -15.15 1.84
CA SER A 200 14.34 -15.43 1.33
C SER A 200 15.03 -16.54 2.12
N ALA A 201 15.72 -17.42 1.40
CA ALA A 201 16.52 -18.53 1.95
C ALA A 201 18.03 -18.31 1.80
N ASP A 202 18.43 -17.24 1.10
CA ASP A 202 19.82 -16.82 0.92
C ASP A 202 20.21 -15.74 1.96
N ASN A 203 21.36 -15.08 1.78
CA ASN A 203 21.85 -14.09 2.75
C ASN A 203 21.12 -12.73 2.69
N THR A 204 19.99 -12.61 1.98
CA THR A 204 19.29 -11.33 1.78
C THR A 204 18.91 -10.66 3.10
N LEU A 205 18.28 -11.37 4.03
CA LEU A 205 17.77 -10.78 5.29
C LEU A 205 18.89 -10.18 6.14
N HIS A 206 20.07 -10.80 6.16
CA HIS A 206 21.24 -10.26 6.84
C HIS A 206 21.74 -8.97 6.17
N LEU A 207 21.70 -8.91 4.84
CA LEU A 207 22.21 -7.76 4.07
C LEU A 207 21.33 -6.51 4.14
N VAL A 208 20.07 -6.65 4.56
CA VAL A 208 19.13 -5.52 4.68
C VAL A 208 19.07 -4.91 6.08
N ALA A 209 19.50 -5.65 7.11
CA ALA A 209 19.28 -5.30 8.52
C ALA A 209 19.74 -3.88 8.89
N ASP A 210 20.93 -3.47 8.42
CA ASP A 210 21.51 -2.16 8.76
C ASP A 210 21.10 -1.04 7.79
N LEU A 211 20.34 -1.37 6.73
CA LEU A 211 20.03 -0.43 5.66
C LEU A 211 18.53 -0.15 5.54
N ALA A 212 17.66 -0.94 6.18
CA ALA A 212 16.22 -0.74 6.20
C ALA A 212 15.77 -0.12 7.54
N ASP A 213 14.79 0.78 7.50
CA ASP A 213 14.14 1.29 8.71
C ASP A 213 13.12 0.27 9.25
N LYS A 214 12.56 -0.54 8.35
CA LYS A 214 11.63 -1.62 8.67
C LYS A 214 11.82 -2.79 7.73
N VAL A 215 11.81 -4.00 8.29
CA VAL A 215 11.83 -5.27 7.55
C VAL A 215 10.57 -6.04 7.87
N VAL A 216 9.82 -6.43 6.85
CA VAL A 216 8.60 -7.24 6.98
C VAL A 216 8.82 -8.56 6.26
N ILE A 217 8.69 -9.69 6.96
CA ILE A 217 8.88 -11.02 6.38
C ILE A 217 7.52 -11.66 6.12
N LEU A 218 7.35 -12.24 4.94
CA LEU A 218 6.15 -12.97 4.52
C LEU A 218 6.44 -14.48 4.45
N GLY A 219 5.40 -15.29 4.70
CA GLY A 219 5.47 -16.75 4.53
C GLY A 219 5.32 -17.22 3.08
N GLU A 220 4.78 -16.37 2.19
CA GLU A 220 4.59 -16.70 0.78
C GLU A 220 5.05 -15.56 -0.14
N ALA A 221 5.82 -15.94 -1.17
CA ALA A 221 6.37 -15.01 -2.13
C ALA A 221 5.33 -14.50 -3.12
N SER A 222 4.93 -13.24 -2.98
CA SER A 222 4.18 -12.50 -4.00
C SER A 222 4.65 -11.04 -4.06
N ARG A 223 5.19 -10.60 -5.21
CA ARG A 223 5.67 -9.21 -5.38
C ARG A 223 4.60 -8.19 -5.03
N LYS A 224 3.37 -8.40 -5.54
CA LYS A 224 2.26 -7.46 -5.37
C LYS A 224 1.81 -7.38 -3.91
N THR A 225 1.79 -8.52 -3.23
CA THR A 225 1.52 -8.62 -1.79
C THR A 225 2.60 -7.89 -1.00
N GLN A 226 3.88 -8.11 -1.34
CA GLN A 226 5.01 -7.42 -0.72
C GLN A 226 4.91 -5.90 -0.88
N GLU A 227 4.66 -5.42 -2.09
CA GLU A 227 4.49 -3.99 -2.38
C GLU A 227 3.29 -3.39 -1.63
N ASN A 228 2.14 -4.05 -1.64
CA ASN A 228 0.97 -3.60 -0.89
C ASN A 228 1.25 -3.52 0.61
N ILE A 229 1.80 -4.58 1.21
CA ILE A 229 2.12 -4.61 2.65
C ILE A 229 3.13 -3.51 3.00
N GLY A 230 4.14 -3.31 2.16
CA GLY A 230 5.11 -2.22 2.35
C GLY A 230 4.45 -0.85 2.25
N ALA A 231 3.51 -0.67 1.33
CA ALA A 231 2.75 0.58 1.19
C ALA A 231 1.83 0.86 2.37
N TYR A 232 1.19 -0.16 2.95
CA TYR A 232 0.38 0.02 4.15
C TYR A 232 1.25 0.27 5.39
N ALA A 233 2.45 -0.31 5.46
CA ALA A 233 3.40 -0.05 6.54
C ALA A 233 4.12 1.32 6.46
N ALA A 234 3.94 2.07 5.36
CA ALA A 234 4.68 3.29 5.06
C ALA A 234 4.09 4.56 5.68
N ARG A 235 4.97 5.43 6.19
CA ARG A 235 4.61 6.70 6.84
C ARG A 235 4.73 7.91 5.91
N GLY A 236 5.49 7.80 4.83
CA GLY A 236 5.76 8.86 3.87
C GLY A 236 4.56 9.27 3.04
N GLU A 237 4.47 10.56 2.71
CA GLU A 237 3.40 11.09 1.86
C GLU A 237 3.43 10.51 0.43
N ILE A 238 4.62 10.21 -0.06
CA ILE A 238 4.87 9.62 -1.37
C ILE A 238 5.40 8.20 -1.16
N LEU A 239 4.83 7.25 -1.89
CA LEU A 239 5.31 5.88 -1.95
C LEU A 239 6.15 5.71 -3.21
N LEU A 240 7.35 5.15 -3.10
CA LEU A 240 8.20 4.74 -4.23
C LEU A 240 8.45 3.24 -4.17
N PHE A 241 7.97 2.52 -5.17
CA PHE A 241 8.22 1.08 -5.33
C PHE A 241 9.51 0.90 -6.14
N LEU A 242 10.55 0.38 -5.49
CA LEU A 242 11.87 0.15 -6.07
C LEU A 242 12.23 -1.32 -5.93
N HIS A 243 12.40 -2.04 -7.05
CA HIS A 243 12.82 -3.44 -6.97
C HIS A 243 14.27 -3.57 -6.45
N ALA A 244 14.57 -4.68 -5.77
CA ALA A 244 15.89 -4.95 -5.19
C ALA A 244 17.05 -5.04 -6.21
N ASP A 245 16.76 -5.15 -7.51
CA ASP A 245 17.74 -5.13 -8.60
C ASP A 245 17.89 -3.77 -9.29
N MET A 246 17.27 -2.73 -8.74
CA MET A 246 17.36 -1.36 -9.22
C MET A 246 18.26 -0.52 -8.30
N PHE A 247 18.90 0.50 -8.86
CA PHE A 247 19.63 1.47 -8.06
C PHE A 247 19.32 2.91 -8.48
N LEU A 248 19.36 3.82 -7.52
CA LEU A 248 19.06 5.23 -7.71
C LEU A 248 20.36 6.03 -7.84
N PRO A 249 20.61 6.68 -8.99
CA PRO A 249 21.65 7.70 -9.08
C PRO A 249 21.37 8.85 -8.10
N GLN A 250 22.42 9.63 -7.79
CA GLN A 250 22.31 10.72 -6.84
C GLN A 250 21.28 11.78 -7.29
N GLY A 251 20.48 12.27 -6.35
CA GLY A 251 19.45 13.28 -6.59
C GLY A 251 18.14 12.76 -7.18
N SER A 252 18.02 11.45 -7.43
CA SER A 252 16.77 10.86 -7.93
C SER A 252 15.60 11.08 -6.98
N LEU A 253 15.79 10.90 -5.67
CA LEU A 253 14.70 11.09 -4.70
C LEU A 253 14.30 12.55 -4.55
N ALA A 254 15.26 13.48 -4.59
CA ALA A 254 14.97 14.92 -4.56
C ALA A 254 14.07 15.33 -5.74
N LYS A 255 14.34 14.79 -6.94
CA LYS A 255 13.50 15.01 -8.13
C LYS A 255 12.11 14.39 -8.03
N VAL A 256 11.97 13.26 -7.33
CA VAL A 256 10.65 12.67 -7.02
C VAL A 256 9.88 13.63 -6.12
N ILE A 257 10.45 14.04 -4.98
CA ILE A 257 9.80 14.97 -4.04
C ILE A 257 9.40 16.27 -4.75
N GLU A 258 10.30 16.84 -5.57
CA GLU A 258 10.03 18.05 -6.36
C GLU A 258 8.82 17.88 -7.28
N ALA A 259 8.72 16.76 -7.99
CA ALA A 259 7.62 16.51 -8.91
C ALA A 259 6.25 16.39 -8.19
N PHE A 260 6.24 15.97 -6.92
CA PHE A 260 5.03 15.88 -6.10
C PHE A 260 4.74 17.16 -5.29
N LYS A 261 5.50 18.25 -5.45
CA LYS A 261 5.07 19.56 -4.96
C LYS A 261 3.81 20.04 -5.68
N ASP A 262 3.66 19.69 -6.96
CA ASP A 262 2.41 19.86 -7.70
C ASP A 262 1.34 18.90 -7.14
N ARG A 263 0.36 19.46 -6.42
CA ARG A 263 -0.73 18.70 -5.79
C ARG A 263 -1.61 17.95 -6.81
N SER A 264 -1.62 18.36 -8.09
CA SER A 264 -2.36 17.66 -9.15
C SER A 264 -1.71 16.34 -9.59
N VAL A 265 -0.43 16.15 -9.30
CA VAL A 265 0.30 14.91 -9.59
C VAL A 265 -0.13 13.85 -8.59
N ALA A 266 -0.77 12.80 -9.10
CA ALA A 266 -1.19 11.65 -8.31
C ALA A 266 -0.11 10.57 -8.24
N ALA A 267 0.58 10.34 -9.36
CA ALA A 267 1.60 9.31 -9.49
C ALA A 267 2.57 9.61 -10.63
N GLY A 268 3.65 8.84 -10.69
CA GLY A 268 4.57 8.87 -11.80
C GLY A 268 5.50 7.67 -11.88
N SER A 269 6.29 7.63 -12.95
CA SER A 269 7.36 6.65 -13.13
C SER A 269 8.69 7.35 -13.36
N LEU A 270 9.75 6.80 -12.77
CA LEU A 270 11.12 7.27 -12.99
C LEU A 270 11.59 6.90 -14.41
N ASP A 271 12.59 7.63 -14.92
CA ASP A 271 13.21 7.31 -16.20
C ASP A 271 14.23 6.19 -16.01
N ALA A 272 13.87 4.98 -16.42
CA ALA A 272 14.71 3.81 -16.22
C ALA A 272 15.79 3.64 -17.32
N PHE A 273 17.03 3.39 -16.92
CA PHE A 273 18.14 3.08 -17.81
C PHE A 273 18.66 1.69 -17.47
N PHE A 274 19.17 0.96 -18.44
CA PHE A 274 19.78 -0.34 -18.16
C PHE A 274 21.21 -0.17 -17.65
N ASP A 275 21.63 -1.06 -16.77
CA ASP A 275 23.01 -1.15 -16.25
C ASP A 275 24.04 -1.59 -17.31
N VAL A 276 23.56 -2.05 -18.48
CA VAL A 276 24.39 -2.48 -19.61
C VAL A 276 24.05 -1.64 -20.86
N TYR A 277 25.08 -1.11 -21.52
CA TYR A 277 24.92 -0.38 -22.77
C TYR A 277 24.88 -1.34 -23.97
N LYS A 278 23.67 -1.61 -24.49
CA LYS A 278 23.44 -2.33 -25.76
C LYS A 278 22.30 -1.70 -26.53
N THR A 279 22.38 -1.65 -27.86
CA THR A 279 21.36 -1.05 -28.74
C THR A 279 19.94 -1.60 -28.47
N ARG A 280 19.84 -2.91 -28.18
CA ARG A 280 18.56 -3.56 -27.83
C ARG A 280 17.91 -2.96 -26.57
N TYR A 281 18.69 -2.58 -25.57
CA TYR A 281 18.18 -1.99 -24.33
C TYR A 281 17.79 -0.53 -24.50
N THR A 282 18.50 0.20 -25.36
CA THR A 282 18.07 1.52 -25.84
C THR A 282 16.72 1.43 -26.54
N PHE A 283 16.52 0.44 -27.42
CA PHE A 283 15.23 0.19 -28.06
C PHE A 283 14.12 -0.11 -27.03
N THR A 284 14.38 -0.97 -26.03
CA THR A 284 13.40 -1.23 -24.96
C THR A 284 13.00 0.05 -24.22
N ARG A 285 13.96 0.92 -23.91
CA ARG A 285 13.68 2.23 -23.30
C ARG A 285 12.82 3.11 -24.21
N CYS A 286 13.11 3.14 -25.51
CA CYS A 286 12.30 3.89 -26.49
C CYS A 286 10.85 3.38 -26.52
N VAL A 287 10.64 2.06 -26.56
CA VAL A 287 9.29 1.46 -26.50
C VAL A 287 8.54 1.91 -25.25
N ARG A 288 9.19 1.86 -24.08
CA ARG A 288 8.59 2.36 -22.83
C ARG A 288 8.27 3.86 -22.90
N GLN A 289 9.16 4.66 -23.49
CA GLN A 289 8.95 6.09 -23.63
C GLN A 289 7.76 6.42 -24.55
N ILE A 290 7.54 5.61 -25.61
CA ILE A 290 6.37 5.69 -26.48
C ILE A 290 5.11 5.32 -25.70
N MET A 291 5.13 4.23 -24.93
CA MET A 291 4.01 3.81 -24.08
C MET A 291 3.57 4.90 -23.09
N ILE A 292 4.53 5.58 -22.48
CA ILE A 292 4.27 6.71 -21.58
C ILE A 292 3.69 7.90 -22.35
N ARG A 293 4.33 8.33 -23.45
CA ARG A 293 3.95 9.56 -24.17
C ARG A 293 2.62 9.44 -24.91
N LEU A 294 2.40 8.33 -25.60
CA LEU A 294 1.23 8.16 -26.46
C LEU A 294 0.03 7.54 -25.74
N PHE A 295 0.27 6.67 -24.76
CA PHE A 295 -0.78 5.88 -24.13
C PHE A 295 -0.93 6.13 -22.62
N ASN A 296 -0.07 6.97 -22.03
CA ASN A 296 -0.04 7.25 -20.60
C ASN A 296 -0.03 5.97 -19.75
N ILE A 297 0.77 4.98 -20.19
CA ILE A 297 0.98 3.71 -19.51
C ILE A 297 2.30 3.78 -18.72
N HIS A 298 2.20 3.70 -17.40
CA HIS A 298 3.34 3.78 -16.48
C HIS A 298 3.56 2.46 -15.73
N GLY A 299 4.75 2.32 -15.13
CA GLY A 299 5.11 1.21 -14.24
C GLY A 299 5.70 -0.03 -14.92
N VAL A 300 5.80 -0.05 -16.26
CA VAL A 300 6.39 -1.18 -16.98
C VAL A 300 7.92 -1.16 -16.84
N GLY A 301 8.45 -2.03 -15.98
CA GLY A 301 9.90 -2.25 -15.83
C GLY A 301 10.68 -0.99 -15.38
N ALA A 302 10.04 -0.14 -14.58
CA ALA A 302 10.62 1.07 -14.01
C ALA A 302 10.08 1.29 -12.60
N ALA A 303 10.83 2.02 -11.76
CA ALA A 303 10.34 2.41 -10.44
C ALA A 303 9.08 3.29 -10.56
N PHE A 304 8.06 2.96 -9.78
CA PHE A 304 6.76 3.61 -9.79
C PHE A 304 6.54 4.35 -8.47
N CYS A 305 5.94 5.53 -8.51
CA CYS A 305 5.65 6.32 -7.33
C CYS A 305 4.24 6.90 -7.36
N ILE A 306 3.65 7.08 -6.18
CA ILE A 306 2.25 7.49 -6.02
C ILE A 306 2.07 8.17 -4.67
N ARG A 307 1.12 9.12 -4.59
CA ARG A 307 0.71 9.65 -3.29
C ARG A 307 0.07 8.54 -2.46
N ARG A 308 0.49 8.42 -1.20
CA ARG A 308 0.00 7.38 -0.29
C ARG A 308 -1.52 7.37 -0.15
N ASN A 309 -2.13 8.55 0.02
CA ASN A 309 -3.59 8.67 0.13
C ASN A 309 -4.32 8.17 -1.13
N ILE A 310 -3.81 8.47 -2.33
CA ILE A 310 -4.38 8.00 -3.60
C ILE A 310 -4.20 6.48 -3.75
N PHE A 311 -3.06 5.94 -3.33
CA PHE A 311 -2.84 4.50 -3.33
C PHE A 311 -3.91 3.79 -2.48
N TYR A 312 -4.17 4.29 -1.27
CA TYR A 312 -5.19 3.74 -0.37
C TYR A 312 -6.61 3.92 -0.92
N GLN A 313 -6.95 5.11 -1.43
CA GLN A 313 -8.24 5.38 -2.05
C GLN A 313 -8.55 4.40 -3.19
N LEU A 314 -7.53 3.98 -3.95
CA LEU A 314 -7.66 3.02 -5.04
C LEU A 314 -7.53 1.54 -4.58
N GLY A 315 -7.35 1.30 -3.27
CA GLY A 315 -7.17 -0.01 -2.67
C GLY A 315 -5.87 -0.71 -3.07
N GLY A 316 -4.82 0.04 -3.40
CA GLY A 316 -3.51 -0.46 -3.77
C GLY A 316 -3.44 -1.28 -5.06
N PHE A 317 -2.38 -2.08 -5.18
CA PHE A 317 -2.19 -3.00 -6.30
C PHE A 317 -3.21 -4.14 -6.24
N ASP A 318 -3.82 -4.44 -7.38
CA ASP A 318 -4.72 -5.59 -7.52
C ASP A 318 -3.90 -6.80 -7.93
N GLU A 319 -3.81 -7.76 -7.00
CA GLU A 319 -3.00 -8.97 -7.12
C GLU A 319 -3.40 -9.85 -8.30
N ASN A 320 -4.62 -9.68 -8.80
CA ASN A 320 -5.16 -10.43 -9.93
C ASN A 320 -4.64 -9.95 -11.29
N PHE A 321 -3.95 -8.81 -11.40
CA PHE A 321 -3.41 -8.35 -12.69
C PHE A 321 -1.96 -8.74 -12.88
N MET A 322 -1.52 -9.05 -14.10
CA MET A 322 -0.12 -9.41 -14.36
C MET A 322 0.83 -8.22 -14.20
N GLU A 323 0.41 -7.03 -14.66
CA GLU A 323 1.15 -5.78 -14.53
C GLU A 323 0.38 -4.81 -13.61
N GLU A 324 0.61 -4.92 -12.31
CA GLU A 324 -0.16 -4.21 -11.28
C GLU A 324 -0.10 -2.69 -11.42
N ALA A 325 1.07 -2.13 -11.73
CA ALA A 325 1.24 -0.69 -11.91
C ALA A 325 0.53 -0.18 -13.19
N VAL A 326 0.44 -1.00 -14.24
CA VAL A 326 -0.34 -0.68 -15.46
C VAL A 326 -1.84 -0.68 -15.14
N ALA A 327 -2.32 -1.68 -14.42
CA ALA A 327 -3.72 -1.76 -14.00
C ALA A 327 -4.11 -0.59 -13.08
N LEU A 328 -3.24 -0.23 -12.14
CA LEU A 328 -3.44 0.91 -11.24
C LEU A 328 -3.39 2.24 -12.01
N SER A 329 -2.48 2.40 -12.97
CA SER A 329 -2.37 3.61 -13.81
C SER A 329 -3.69 3.99 -14.48
N LYS A 330 -4.50 3.01 -14.92
CA LYS A 330 -5.84 3.28 -15.48
C LYS A 330 -6.80 3.91 -14.47
N ARG A 331 -6.73 3.48 -13.21
CA ARG A 331 -7.60 3.95 -12.13
C ARG A 331 -7.15 5.34 -11.64
N ILE A 332 -5.84 5.57 -11.57
CA ILE A 332 -5.24 6.86 -11.18
C ILE A 332 -5.72 8.01 -12.07
N ARG A 333 -5.85 7.78 -13.39
CA ARG A 333 -6.30 8.82 -14.33
C ARG A 333 -7.68 9.41 -14.02
N ARG A 334 -8.48 8.75 -13.17
CA ARG A 334 -9.78 9.27 -12.73
C ARG A 334 -9.70 10.21 -11.53
N VAL A 335 -8.57 10.22 -10.81
CA VAL A 335 -8.40 10.94 -9.55
C VAL A 335 -7.23 11.93 -9.56
N GLY A 336 -6.35 11.86 -10.56
CA GLY A 336 -5.30 12.86 -10.75
C GLY A 336 -4.34 12.55 -11.90
N ARG A 337 -3.28 13.36 -11.98
CA ARG A 337 -2.35 13.34 -13.12
C ARG A 337 -1.25 12.30 -12.93
N LEU A 338 -0.93 11.60 -14.01
CA LEU A 338 0.15 10.63 -14.07
C LEU A 338 1.28 11.22 -14.93
N ILE A 339 2.51 11.22 -14.43
CA ILE A 339 3.64 11.90 -15.09
C ILE A 339 4.87 11.02 -15.23
N LYS A 340 5.72 11.34 -16.21
CA LYS A 340 7.11 10.86 -16.24
C LYS A 340 7.97 11.80 -15.41
N ILE A 341 8.63 11.27 -14.38
CA ILE A 341 9.55 12.06 -13.57
C ILE A 341 10.94 11.99 -14.22
N ASN A 342 11.59 13.14 -14.39
CA ASN A 342 12.95 13.22 -14.93
C ASN A 342 14.02 12.83 -13.88
N ALA A 343 13.74 11.77 -13.12
CA ALA A 343 14.60 11.17 -12.12
C ALA A 343 15.09 9.84 -12.68
N PRO A 344 16.42 9.65 -12.84
CA PRO A 344 16.94 8.41 -13.37
C PRO A 344 16.80 7.29 -12.34
N VAL A 345 16.58 6.07 -12.83
CA VAL A 345 16.75 4.84 -12.06
C VAL A 345 17.47 3.84 -12.96
N ILE A 346 18.42 3.09 -12.42
CA ILE A 346 19.10 2.08 -13.22
C ILE A 346 18.49 0.71 -12.89
N VAL A 347 18.13 -0.04 -13.93
CA VAL A 347 17.47 -1.33 -13.86
C VAL A 347 18.41 -2.41 -14.40
N SER A 348 18.43 -3.58 -13.75
CA SER A 348 19.30 -4.65 -14.20
C SER A 348 18.82 -5.31 -15.50
N ALA A 349 19.72 -5.47 -16.46
CA ALA A 349 19.47 -6.24 -17.68
C ALA A 349 19.42 -7.76 -17.46
N ARG A 350 19.68 -8.25 -16.23
CA ARG A 350 19.82 -9.68 -15.87
C ARG A 350 18.69 -10.57 -16.39
N ARG A 351 17.44 -10.09 -16.36
CA ARG A 351 16.27 -10.85 -16.81
C ARG A 351 16.34 -11.14 -18.32
N PHE A 352 16.75 -10.13 -19.10
CA PHE A 352 16.93 -10.27 -20.53
C PHE A 352 18.09 -11.19 -20.89
N GLU A 353 19.19 -11.16 -20.10
CA GLU A 353 20.33 -12.04 -20.32
C GLU A 353 20.01 -13.50 -19.97
N LYS A 354 19.29 -13.76 -18.86
CA LYS A 354 18.93 -15.12 -18.43
C LYS A 354 17.82 -15.75 -19.28
N LYS A 355 16.79 -15.00 -19.65
CA LYS A 355 15.58 -15.52 -20.34
C LYS A 355 15.56 -15.29 -21.85
N GLY A 356 16.56 -14.57 -22.38
CA GLY A 356 16.61 -14.14 -23.76
C GLY A 356 15.81 -12.87 -24.02
N TYR A 357 16.36 -12.00 -24.87
CA TYR A 357 15.83 -10.67 -25.11
C TYR A 357 14.43 -10.69 -25.76
N ILE A 358 14.31 -11.35 -26.90
CA ILE A 358 13.06 -11.41 -27.70
C ILE A 358 11.95 -12.06 -26.90
N ARG A 359 12.24 -13.18 -26.24
CA ARG A 359 11.28 -13.90 -25.39
C ARG A 359 10.75 -13.00 -24.28
N THR A 360 11.63 -12.26 -23.59
CA THR A 360 11.22 -11.33 -22.53
C THR A 360 10.37 -10.18 -23.06
N MET A 361 10.70 -9.64 -24.24
CA MET A 361 9.91 -8.57 -24.88
C MET A 361 8.49 -9.04 -25.27
N ILE A 362 8.36 -10.24 -25.84
CA ILE A 362 7.05 -10.81 -26.19
C ILE A 362 6.21 -11.03 -24.92
N ILE A 363 6.83 -11.61 -23.90
CA ILE A 363 6.23 -11.81 -22.58
C ILE A 363 5.69 -10.49 -22.02
N TRP A 364 6.52 -9.44 -22.00
CA TRP A 364 6.10 -8.12 -21.53
C TRP A 364 4.97 -7.52 -22.37
N ALA A 365 5.06 -7.56 -23.69
CA ALA A 365 4.01 -7.07 -24.56
C ALA A 365 2.66 -7.78 -24.30
N LEU A 366 2.69 -9.11 -24.16
CA LEU A 366 1.50 -9.91 -23.86
C LEU A 366 0.92 -9.59 -22.48
N THR A 367 1.75 -9.52 -21.44
CA THR A 367 1.28 -9.21 -20.07
C THR A 367 0.67 -7.81 -19.95
N VAL A 368 1.27 -6.82 -20.63
CA VAL A 368 0.70 -5.47 -20.73
C VAL A 368 -0.63 -5.53 -21.48
N LEU A 369 -0.69 -6.14 -22.66
CA LEU A 369 -1.91 -6.23 -23.47
C LEU A 369 -3.05 -6.89 -22.69
N LEU A 370 -2.79 -8.05 -22.08
CA LEU A 370 -3.75 -8.78 -21.25
C LEU A 370 -4.25 -7.93 -20.08
N THR A 371 -3.36 -7.19 -19.42
CA THR A 371 -3.73 -6.27 -18.35
C THR A 371 -4.59 -5.12 -18.88
N LEU A 372 -4.28 -4.59 -20.07
CA LEU A 372 -5.06 -3.52 -20.70
C LEU A 372 -6.48 -3.99 -21.08
N ILE A 373 -6.67 -5.23 -21.51
CA ILE A 373 -8.01 -5.76 -21.82
C ILE A 373 -8.77 -6.30 -20.59
N GLY A 374 -8.18 -6.21 -19.40
CA GLY A 374 -8.84 -6.60 -18.15
C GLY A 374 -8.68 -8.07 -17.77
N CYS A 375 -7.82 -8.83 -18.44
CA CYS A 375 -7.58 -10.24 -18.10
C CYS A 375 -6.88 -10.38 -16.74
N ARG A 376 -7.46 -11.20 -15.87
CA ARG A 376 -6.90 -11.56 -14.55
C ARG A 376 -5.97 -12.78 -14.67
N SER A 377 -4.94 -12.83 -13.83
CA SER A 377 -3.79 -13.75 -13.93
C SER A 377 -4.14 -15.22 -13.67
N THR A 378 -5.29 -15.50 -13.06
CA THR A 378 -5.69 -16.84 -12.60
C THR A 378 -5.76 -17.90 -13.70
N TRP A 379 -5.95 -17.50 -14.97
CA TRP A 379 -6.02 -18.44 -16.09
C TRP A 379 -4.65 -18.73 -16.76
N LEU A 380 -3.85 -17.70 -17.04
CA LEU A 380 -2.56 -17.87 -17.76
C LEU A 380 -1.42 -18.35 -16.85
N GLU A 381 -1.38 -17.90 -15.58
CA GLU A 381 -0.27 -18.13 -14.66
C GLU A 381 -0.11 -19.61 -14.28
N ARG A 382 -1.23 -20.31 -14.09
CA ARG A 382 -1.25 -21.73 -13.71
C ARG A 382 -0.85 -22.68 -14.84
N LYS A 383 -1.21 -22.40 -16.10
CA LYS A 383 -0.96 -23.30 -17.26
C LYS A 383 0.28 -22.94 -18.08
N PHE A 384 0.54 -21.65 -18.32
CA PHE A 384 1.59 -21.22 -19.26
C PHE A 384 2.89 -20.79 -18.54
N TRP A 385 2.79 -20.11 -17.41
CA TRP A 385 3.95 -19.44 -16.79
C TRP A 385 4.78 -20.31 -15.85
N LYS A 386 4.15 -21.19 -15.05
CA LYS A 386 4.90 -22.19 -14.26
C LYS A 386 5.77 -23.07 -15.17
N GLY A 387 5.35 -23.37 -16.40
CA GLY A 387 6.17 -24.10 -17.38
C GLY A 387 7.31 -23.28 -17.98
N LEU A 388 7.10 -21.97 -18.22
CA LEU A 388 8.12 -21.08 -18.77
C LEU A 388 9.19 -20.66 -17.75
N ASN A 389 8.88 -20.66 -16.44
CA ASN A 389 9.80 -20.35 -15.35
C ASN A 389 10.43 -21.59 -14.69
N LYS A 390 9.87 -22.81 -14.83
CA LYS A 390 10.47 -24.05 -14.30
C LYS A 390 11.63 -24.61 -15.14
N LYS A 391 11.77 -24.20 -16.40
CA LYS A 391 12.94 -24.56 -17.22
C LYS A 391 14.04 -23.52 -17.03
N SER A 392 14.67 -23.51 -15.86
CA SER A 392 16.04 -23.00 -15.65
C SER A 392 16.61 -23.62 -14.39
#